data_AF-A0A922LBG1-F1
#
_entry.id   AF-A0A922LBG1-F1
#
_cell.length_a   1.000
_cell.length_b   1.000
_cell.length_c   1.000
_cell.angle_alpha   90.00
_cell.angle_beta   90.00
_cell.angle_gamma   90.00
#
_symmetry.space_group_name_H-M   'P 1'
#
loop_
_entity.id
_entity.type
_entity.pdbx_description
1 polymer ?
#
loop_
_entity_poly.entity_id
_entity_poly.type
_entity_poly.pdbx_seq_one_letter_code
_entity_poly.pdbx_strand_id
1 'polypeptide(L)'
;MASLLKIRFLIQRKFLNSTAKFLSSKSSAVASTSGQESADLMELSSEEINKRLMTFFDLPDNWIKEEVKSGRGWRIEELRIKSNSDLHKLWYILYKERNMLMTMEQAAKDEVENMVSPERLVKVEDSMKNIEEVIKERNRAYWQLEVGDSSPVERRRVFRRDIFGRWRMIACSEHLIPYWMNSEWRKFNAPGFGADVINFNRRFNEIQLNRRMSQLLKQQFYCRQLLKRFPNIDLDHLQERFPDIDIKHIKDNNDEYTLQNRISRFNQIFYHKKKDI
;
A
#
# COMPACT_ATOMS: atom_id res chain seq x y z
N MET A 1 0.90 27.70 -37.79
CA MET A 1 -0.21 27.04 -38.53
C MET A 1 0.23 25.84 -39.38
N ALA A 2 1.42 25.80 -39.98
CA ALA A 2 1.87 24.65 -40.79
C ALA A 2 2.67 23.55 -40.04
N SER A 3 3.06 23.74 -38.77
CA SER A 3 3.78 22.71 -37.99
C SER A 3 2.87 21.73 -37.24
N LEU A 4 1.67 22.17 -36.82
CA LEU A 4 0.69 21.35 -36.10
C LEU A 4 0.05 20.24 -36.97
N LEU A 5 -0.05 20.46 -38.29
CA LEU A 5 -0.61 19.47 -39.23
C LEU A 5 0.36 18.32 -39.55
N LYS A 6 1.68 18.53 -39.47
CA LYS A 6 2.70 17.48 -39.70
C LYS A 6 2.83 16.51 -38.51
N ILE A 7 2.55 16.97 -37.30
CA ILE A 7 2.57 16.15 -36.07
C ILE A 7 1.38 15.18 -36.03
N ARG A 8 0.24 15.57 -36.60
CA ARG A 8 -0.98 14.76 -36.66
C ARG A 8 -0.84 13.46 -37.48
N PHE A 9 0.03 13.44 -38.50
CA PHE A 9 0.19 12.29 -39.41
C PHE A 9 1.22 11.24 -38.94
N LEU A 10 2.17 11.61 -38.07
CA LEU A 10 3.24 10.71 -37.61
C LEU A 10 2.83 9.88 -36.38
N ILE A 11 1.92 10.41 -35.55
CA ILE A 11 1.40 9.72 -34.36
C ILE A 11 0.47 8.56 -34.73
N GLN A 12 -0.38 8.72 -35.76
CA GLN A 12 -1.29 7.66 -36.23
C GLN A 12 -0.57 6.44 -36.83
N ARG A 13 0.59 6.63 -37.48
CA ARG A 13 1.26 5.55 -38.24
C ARG A 13 2.15 4.62 -37.39
N LYS A 14 2.66 5.10 -36.24
CA LYS A 14 3.50 4.28 -35.35
C LYS A 14 2.69 3.52 -34.28
N PHE A 15 1.53 4.03 -33.88
CA PHE A 15 0.70 3.40 -32.86
C PHE A 15 -0.04 2.15 -33.40
N LEU A 16 -0.45 2.16 -34.67
CA LEU A 16 -1.19 1.03 -35.29
C LEU A 16 -0.32 -0.21 -35.60
N ASN A 17 1.00 -0.05 -35.73
CA ASN A 17 1.88 -1.16 -36.12
C ASN A 17 2.47 -1.95 -34.94
N SER A 18 2.30 -1.45 -33.70
CA SER A 18 2.79 -2.12 -32.49
C SER A 18 1.75 -3.07 -31.88
N THR A 19 0.47 -2.72 -31.97
CA THR A 19 -0.64 -3.49 -31.37
C THR A 19 -1.00 -4.75 -32.15
N ALA A 20 -0.70 -4.81 -33.45
CA ALA A 20 -0.98 -5.99 -34.28
C ALA A 20 -0.10 -7.21 -33.97
N LYS A 21 1.05 -7.04 -33.30
CA LYS A 21 1.98 -8.16 -33.01
C LYS A 21 1.73 -8.88 -31.68
N PHE A 22 0.91 -8.33 -30.79
CA PHE A 22 0.72 -8.90 -29.45
C PHE A 22 -0.51 -9.80 -29.30
N LEU A 23 -1.42 -9.82 -30.28
CA LEU A 23 -2.70 -10.55 -30.22
C LEU A 23 -2.68 -11.92 -30.93
N SER A 24 -1.53 -12.40 -31.42
CA SER A 24 -1.45 -13.60 -32.26
C SER A 24 -0.98 -14.89 -31.54
N SER A 25 -0.71 -14.88 -30.23
CA SER A 25 -0.26 -16.10 -29.54
C SER A 25 -1.16 -16.52 -28.38
N LYS A 26 -2.04 -17.47 -28.72
CA LYS A 26 -2.59 -18.57 -27.89
C LYS A 26 -3.47 -18.21 -26.69
N SER A 27 -4.76 -18.55 -26.79
CA SER A 27 -5.41 -19.33 -25.72
C SER A 27 -6.48 -20.25 -26.31
N SER A 28 -6.29 -21.54 -26.08
CA SER A 28 -7.23 -22.61 -26.36
C SER A 28 -8.03 -22.91 -25.10
N ALA A 29 -9.35 -22.97 -25.27
CA ALA A 29 -10.32 -23.72 -24.46
C ALA A 29 -10.45 -23.37 -22.96
N VAL A 30 -11.47 -22.57 -22.63
CA VAL A 30 -12.38 -22.85 -21.51
C VAL A 30 -13.80 -22.54 -21.97
N ALA A 31 -14.69 -23.53 -21.82
CA ALA A 31 -16.04 -23.52 -22.35
C ALA A 31 -17.04 -22.81 -21.41
N SER A 32 -17.85 -21.94 -22.04
CA SER A 32 -19.30 -21.73 -21.84
C SER A 32 -19.85 -21.44 -20.44
N THR A 33 -20.10 -20.15 -20.19
CA THR A 33 -21.45 -19.62 -19.87
C THR A 33 -21.54 -18.18 -20.41
N SER A 34 -22.69 -17.82 -21.00
CA SER A 34 -23.05 -16.54 -21.68
C SER A 34 -22.48 -16.30 -23.09
N GLY A 35 -22.83 -17.17 -24.04
CA GLY A 35 -22.50 -17.05 -25.48
C GLY A 35 -23.34 -16.04 -26.27
N GLN A 36 -23.74 -14.90 -25.68
CA GLN A 36 -24.43 -13.83 -26.42
C GLN A 36 -23.67 -12.50 -26.45
N GLU A 37 -22.74 -12.22 -25.54
CA GLU A 37 -22.03 -10.93 -25.53
C GLU A 37 -20.72 -10.91 -26.35
N SER A 38 -20.12 -12.07 -26.62
CA SER A 38 -18.83 -12.14 -27.32
C SER A 38 -18.92 -12.01 -28.84
N ALA A 39 -20.11 -12.17 -29.43
CA ALA A 39 -20.34 -12.01 -30.86
C ALA A 39 -20.46 -10.54 -31.30
N ASP A 40 -20.65 -9.61 -30.35
CA ASP A 40 -21.02 -8.21 -30.60
C ASP A 40 -19.81 -7.27 -30.82
N LEU A 41 -18.59 -7.82 -30.86
CA LEU A 41 -17.35 -7.04 -31.02
C LEU A 41 -16.83 -6.97 -32.47
N MET A 42 -17.43 -7.72 -33.40
CA MET A 42 -16.97 -7.83 -34.80
C MET A 42 -17.70 -6.90 -35.78
N GLU A 43 -18.73 -6.16 -35.36
CA GLU A 43 -19.54 -5.30 -36.24
C GLU A 43 -19.82 -3.91 -35.65
N LEU A 44 -18.87 -3.36 -34.89
CA LEU A 44 -18.96 -1.98 -34.42
C LEU A 44 -18.54 -1.02 -35.54
N SER A 45 -19.40 -0.05 -35.86
CA SER A 45 -19.04 1.01 -36.80
C SER A 45 -17.81 1.77 -36.30
N SER A 46 -17.03 2.33 -37.21
CA SER A 46 -15.86 3.15 -36.87
C SER A 46 -16.23 4.35 -35.97
N GLU A 47 -17.46 4.86 -36.11
CA GLU A 47 -18.03 5.92 -35.27
C GLU A 47 -18.26 5.45 -33.83
N GLU A 48 -18.80 4.24 -33.63
CA GLU A 48 -19.04 3.63 -32.32
C GLU A 48 -17.71 3.40 -31.58
N ILE A 49 -16.68 2.93 -32.30
CA ILE A 49 -15.33 2.71 -31.76
C ILE A 49 -14.73 4.04 -31.31
N ASN A 50 -14.79 5.08 -32.15
CA ASN A 50 -14.29 6.40 -31.79
C ASN A 50 -15.02 6.96 -30.56
N LYS A 51 -16.35 6.83 -30.50
CA LYS A 51 -17.14 7.27 -29.36
C LYS A 51 -16.73 6.56 -28.06
N ARG A 52 -16.45 5.26 -28.12
CA ARG A 52 -15.96 4.49 -26.97
C ARG A 52 -14.56 4.93 -26.54
N LEU A 53 -13.64 5.15 -27.49
CA LEU A 53 -12.29 5.62 -27.17
C LEU A 53 -12.28 7.03 -26.57
N MET A 54 -13.21 7.89 -26.98
CA MET A 54 -13.33 9.23 -26.39
C MET A 54 -13.72 9.21 -24.91
N THR A 55 -14.19 8.08 -24.36
CA THR A 55 -14.46 7.96 -22.91
C THR A 55 -13.20 7.93 -22.03
N PHE A 56 -12.01 7.72 -22.63
CA PHE A 56 -10.73 7.81 -21.93
C PHE A 56 -10.22 9.26 -21.80
N PHE A 57 -10.87 10.22 -22.44
CA PHE A 57 -10.51 11.63 -22.36
C PHE A 57 -11.63 12.42 -21.68
N ASP A 58 -11.28 13.52 -21.02
CA ASP A 58 -12.29 14.44 -20.48
C ASP A 58 -13.06 15.09 -21.65
N LEU A 59 -14.20 15.71 -21.33
CA LEU A 59 -14.99 16.45 -22.29
C LEU A 59 -14.09 17.49 -23.00
N PRO A 60 -14.22 17.67 -24.33
CA PRO A 60 -13.40 18.63 -25.08
C PRO A 60 -13.44 20.06 -24.52
N ASP A 61 -14.59 20.45 -23.95
CA ASP A 61 -14.79 21.76 -23.31
C ASP A 61 -13.94 21.97 -22.04
N ASN A 62 -13.49 20.88 -21.42
CA ASN A 62 -12.66 20.92 -20.21
C ASN A 62 -11.16 20.99 -20.51
N TRP A 63 -10.72 20.74 -21.75
CA TRP A 63 -9.30 20.77 -22.11
C TRP A 63 -8.70 22.18 -22.05
N ILE A 64 -9.52 23.22 -22.21
CA ILE A 64 -9.08 24.63 -22.24
C ILE A 64 -9.10 25.25 -20.83
N LYS A 65 -9.78 24.63 -19.86
CA LYS A 65 -10.01 25.21 -18.53
C LYS A 65 -8.81 24.95 -17.61
N GLU A 66 -8.39 25.99 -16.88
CA GLU A 66 -7.34 25.88 -15.85
C GLU A 66 -7.81 25.13 -14.59
N GLU A 67 -9.12 25.13 -14.31
CA GLU A 67 -9.71 24.42 -13.17
C GLU A 67 -11.01 23.73 -13.58
N VAL A 68 -11.15 22.45 -13.20
CA VAL A 68 -12.39 21.69 -13.41
C VAL A 68 -13.09 21.49 -12.06
N LYS A 69 -14.22 22.18 -11.89
CA LYS A 69 -15.05 22.06 -10.69
C LYS A 69 -15.51 20.62 -10.49
N SER A 70 -15.10 20.03 -9.38
CA SER A 70 -15.44 18.65 -9.00
C SER A 70 -16.10 18.60 -7.63
N GLY A 71 -17.07 17.68 -7.48
CA GLY A 71 -17.77 17.46 -6.22
C GLY A 71 -16.88 16.88 -5.11
N ARG A 72 -17.53 16.53 -3.99
CA ARG A 72 -16.92 15.79 -2.88
C ARG A 72 -16.86 14.29 -3.23
N GLY A 73 -15.84 13.58 -2.74
CA GLY A 73 -15.79 12.10 -2.82
C GLY A 73 -16.89 11.43 -1.98
N TRP A 74 -17.24 10.18 -2.26
CA TRP A 74 -18.28 9.45 -1.53
C TRP A 74 -17.86 9.10 -0.10
N ARG A 75 -18.71 9.33 0.92
CA ARG A 75 -18.44 8.85 2.29
C ARG A 75 -18.86 7.40 2.45
N ILE A 76 -18.17 6.71 3.36
CA ILE A 76 -18.51 5.35 3.79
C ILE A 76 -19.99 5.26 4.24
N GLU A 77 -20.47 6.23 5.03
CA GLU A 77 -21.85 6.27 5.54
C GLU A 77 -22.91 6.31 4.42
N GLU A 78 -22.66 7.08 3.37
CA GLU A 78 -23.58 7.19 2.22
C GLU A 78 -23.62 5.89 1.41
N LEU A 79 -22.46 5.23 1.30
CA LEU A 79 -22.31 3.97 0.57
C LEU A 79 -22.94 2.78 1.31
N ARG A 80 -22.98 2.80 2.64
CA ARG A 80 -23.67 1.77 3.44
C ARG A 80 -25.17 1.68 3.17
N ILE A 81 -25.80 2.77 2.77
CA ILE A 81 -27.24 2.83 2.45
C ILE A 81 -27.54 2.22 1.08
N LYS A 82 -26.55 2.16 0.18
CA LYS A 82 -26.75 1.70 -1.21
C LYS A 82 -26.76 0.18 -1.35
N SER A 83 -27.54 -0.32 -2.32
CA SER A 83 -27.59 -1.75 -2.65
C SER A 83 -26.27 -2.24 -3.26
N ASN A 84 -25.97 -3.55 -3.18
CA ASN A 84 -24.77 -4.13 -3.81
C ASN A 84 -24.77 -3.94 -5.34
N SER A 85 -25.93 -3.99 -5.99
CA SER A 85 -26.08 -3.71 -7.43
C SER A 85 -25.68 -2.27 -7.76
N ASP A 86 -26.10 -1.30 -6.95
CA ASP A 86 -25.76 0.11 -7.18
C ASP A 86 -24.29 0.39 -6.89
N LEU A 87 -23.72 -0.23 -5.86
CA LEU A 87 -22.27 -0.14 -5.60
C LEU A 87 -21.45 -0.72 -6.76
N HIS A 88 -21.88 -1.83 -7.35
CA HIS A 88 -21.24 -2.42 -8.52
C HIS A 88 -21.29 -1.47 -9.73
N LYS A 89 -22.44 -0.87 -10.01
CA LYS A 89 -22.56 0.14 -11.09
C LYS A 89 -21.69 1.36 -10.82
N LEU A 90 -21.72 1.87 -9.59
CA LEU A 90 -20.93 3.02 -9.14
C LEU A 90 -19.43 2.75 -9.28
N TRP A 91 -18.98 1.54 -8.94
CA TRP A 91 -17.59 1.12 -9.12
C TRP A 91 -17.12 1.31 -10.56
N TYR A 92 -17.90 0.88 -11.56
CA TYR A 92 -17.54 1.06 -12.97
C TYR A 92 -17.60 2.51 -13.44
N ILE A 93 -18.49 3.33 -12.89
CA ILE A 93 -18.53 4.77 -13.17
C ILE A 93 -17.23 5.42 -12.67
N LEU A 94 -16.85 5.16 -11.43
CA LEU A 94 -15.61 5.67 -10.84
C LEU A 94 -14.36 5.10 -11.52
N TYR A 95 -14.39 3.84 -11.93
CA TYR A 95 -13.28 3.19 -12.64
C TYR A 95 -13.00 3.85 -13.99
N LYS A 96 -14.06 4.20 -14.75
CA LYS A 96 -13.91 4.94 -16.01
C LYS A 96 -13.33 6.34 -15.77
N GLU A 97 -13.86 7.06 -14.78
CA GLU A 97 -13.34 8.37 -14.38
C GLU A 97 -11.85 8.29 -13.98
N ARG A 98 -11.47 7.28 -13.18
CA ARG A 98 -10.07 7.06 -12.78
C ARG A 98 -9.17 6.84 -13.99
N ASN A 99 -9.57 5.98 -14.92
CA ASN A 99 -8.77 5.69 -16.11
C ASN A 99 -8.64 6.91 -17.03
N MET A 100 -9.71 7.71 -17.13
CA MET A 100 -9.68 8.98 -17.85
C MET A 100 -8.68 9.94 -17.20
N LEU A 101 -8.75 10.14 -15.88
CA LEU A 101 -7.84 11.01 -15.14
C LEU A 101 -6.37 10.54 -15.21
N MET A 102 -6.11 9.23 -15.13
CA MET A 102 -4.77 8.67 -15.31
C MET A 102 -4.22 8.94 -16.72
N THR A 103 -5.08 8.93 -17.74
CA THR A 103 -4.70 9.26 -19.12
C THR A 103 -4.31 10.73 -19.23
N MET A 104 -5.10 11.62 -18.63
CA MET A 104 -4.81 13.06 -18.56
C MET A 104 -3.52 13.36 -17.77
N GLU A 105 -3.29 12.65 -16.66
CA GLU A 105 -2.08 12.77 -15.85
C GLU A 105 -0.83 12.41 -16.66
N GLN A 106 -0.89 11.31 -17.42
CA GLN A 106 0.21 10.89 -18.26
C GLN A 106 0.44 11.86 -19.42
N ALA A 107 -0.62 12.35 -20.06
CA ALA A 107 -0.50 13.35 -21.12
C ALA A 107 0.16 14.64 -20.61
N ALA A 108 -0.27 15.15 -19.45
CA ALA A 108 0.34 16.32 -18.83
C ALA A 108 1.84 16.09 -18.50
N LYS A 109 2.19 14.90 -18.00
CA LYS A 109 3.60 14.52 -17.76
C LYS A 109 4.43 14.51 -19.04
N ASP A 110 3.88 13.98 -20.13
CA ASP A 110 4.56 13.91 -21.43
C ASP A 110 4.78 15.31 -22.03
N GLU A 111 3.83 16.23 -21.80
CA GLU A 111 3.90 17.64 -22.19
C GLU A 111 4.71 18.50 -21.20
N VAL A 112 5.16 17.92 -20.07
CA VAL A 112 5.87 18.61 -18.98
C VAL A 112 5.04 19.76 -18.39
N GLU A 113 3.72 19.54 -18.30
CA GLU A 113 2.75 20.44 -17.70
C GLU A 113 2.16 19.82 -16.42
N ASN A 114 1.60 20.67 -15.56
CA ASN A 114 0.89 20.21 -14.38
C ASN A 114 -0.52 19.76 -14.77
N MET A 115 -0.96 18.62 -14.24
CA MET A 115 -2.33 18.14 -14.45
C MET A 115 -3.35 19.16 -13.90
N VAL A 116 -4.38 19.43 -14.69
CA VAL A 116 -5.55 20.21 -14.26
C VAL A 116 -6.28 19.46 -13.15
N SER A 117 -6.45 20.10 -11.99
CA SER A 117 -7.26 19.58 -10.87
C SER A 117 -6.87 18.16 -10.39
N PRO A 118 -5.64 17.94 -9.89
CA PRO A 118 -5.18 16.62 -9.45
C PRO A 118 -5.97 16.04 -8.26
N GLU A 119 -6.67 16.88 -7.51
CA GLU A 119 -7.54 16.49 -6.41
C GLU A 119 -8.69 15.57 -6.85
N ARG A 120 -9.11 15.63 -8.13
CA ARG A 120 -10.15 14.73 -8.67
C ARG A 120 -9.74 13.27 -8.54
N LEU A 121 -8.50 12.96 -8.86
CA LEU A 121 -7.98 11.59 -8.81
C LEU A 121 -8.00 11.06 -7.37
N VAL A 122 -7.54 11.87 -6.41
CA VAL A 122 -7.55 11.51 -4.99
C VAL A 122 -8.99 11.26 -4.49
N LYS A 123 -9.94 12.13 -4.84
CA LYS A 123 -11.36 11.96 -4.46
C LYS A 123 -11.97 10.67 -5.03
N VAL A 124 -11.63 10.31 -6.27
CA VAL A 124 -12.10 9.09 -6.92
C VAL A 124 -11.47 7.86 -6.25
N GLU A 125 -10.16 7.88 -6.00
CA GLU A 125 -9.47 6.79 -5.29
C GLU A 125 -10.03 6.57 -3.88
N ASP A 126 -10.26 7.63 -3.12
CA ASP A 126 -10.86 7.54 -1.79
C ASP A 126 -12.28 6.98 -1.87
N SER A 127 -13.08 7.41 -2.86
CA SER A 127 -14.41 6.86 -3.09
C SER A 127 -14.37 5.36 -3.41
N MET A 128 -13.40 4.93 -4.23
CA MET A 128 -13.22 3.51 -4.57
C MET A 128 -12.78 2.69 -3.35
N LYS A 129 -11.84 3.18 -2.53
CA LYS A 129 -11.45 2.54 -1.26
C LYS A 129 -12.63 2.40 -0.31
N ASN A 130 -13.46 3.44 -0.20
CA ASN A 130 -14.64 3.42 0.66
C ASN A 130 -15.68 2.39 0.18
N ILE A 131 -15.88 2.24 -1.14
CA ILE A 131 -16.75 1.18 -1.70
C ILE A 131 -16.20 -0.21 -1.34
N GLU A 132 -14.89 -0.41 -1.54
CA GLU A 132 -14.22 -1.67 -1.21
C GLU A 132 -14.36 -1.99 0.30
N GLU A 133 -14.19 -1.01 1.18
CA GLU A 133 -14.35 -1.17 2.62
C GLU A 133 -15.77 -1.58 3.00
N VAL A 134 -16.81 -0.93 2.43
CA VAL A 134 -18.21 -1.30 2.68
C VAL A 134 -18.50 -2.73 2.23
N ILE A 135 -17.96 -3.15 1.07
CA ILE A 135 -18.12 -4.53 0.58
C ILE A 135 -17.41 -5.52 1.50
N LYS A 136 -16.19 -5.21 1.97
CA LYS A 136 -15.46 -6.04 2.93
C LYS A 136 -16.18 -6.14 4.27
N GLU A 137 -16.75 -5.04 4.77
CA GLU A 137 -17.56 -4.99 5.98
C GLU A 137 -18.78 -5.92 5.86
N ARG A 138 -19.53 -5.82 4.76
CA ARG A 138 -20.69 -6.68 4.48
C ARG A 138 -20.32 -8.15 4.38
N ASN A 139 -19.26 -8.47 3.64
CA ASN A 139 -18.76 -9.83 3.52
C ASN A 139 -18.34 -10.37 4.88
N ARG A 140 -17.59 -9.59 5.67
CA ARG A 140 -17.18 -9.96 7.03
C ARG A 140 -18.38 -10.30 7.91
N ALA A 141 -19.42 -9.47 7.91
CA ALA A 141 -20.64 -9.72 8.69
C ALA A 141 -21.34 -11.01 8.25
N TYR A 142 -21.48 -11.23 6.94
CA TYR A 142 -22.06 -12.47 6.40
C TYR A 142 -21.26 -13.71 6.82
N TRP A 143 -19.93 -13.71 6.63
CA TRP A 143 -19.06 -14.83 7.00
C TRP A 143 -19.08 -15.14 8.51
N GLN A 144 -19.14 -14.10 9.35
CA GLN A 144 -19.23 -14.26 10.80
C GLN A 144 -20.54 -14.95 11.22
N LEU A 145 -21.63 -14.70 10.52
CA LEU A 145 -22.93 -15.32 10.80
C LEU A 145 -23.02 -16.76 10.26
N GLU A 146 -22.56 -16.99 9.03
CA GLU A 146 -22.73 -18.29 8.36
C GLU A 146 -21.70 -19.35 8.77
N VAL A 147 -20.42 -18.95 8.93
CA VAL A 147 -19.31 -19.90 9.16
C VAL A 147 -18.84 -19.87 10.61
N GLY A 148 -19.00 -18.75 11.32
CA GLY A 148 -18.60 -18.61 12.72
C GLY A 148 -17.07 -18.55 12.96
N ASP A 149 -16.25 -18.56 11.89
CA ASP A 149 -14.80 -18.38 12.02
C ASP A 149 -14.47 -16.92 12.39
N SER A 150 -13.64 -16.72 13.41
CA SER A 150 -13.38 -15.43 14.06
C SER A 150 -12.56 -14.42 13.23
N SER A 151 -12.22 -14.75 11.98
CA SER A 151 -11.57 -13.79 11.08
C SER A 151 -11.93 -14.09 9.62
N PRO A 152 -12.69 -13.23 8.94
CA PRO A 152 -12.84 -13.30 7.50
C PRO A 152 -11.51 -12.85 6.91
N VAL A 153 -10.71 -13.82 6.51
CA VAL A 153 -9.54 -13.52 5.69
C VAL A 153 -9.92 -13.91 4.28
N GLU A 154 -9.97 -12.94 3.37
CA GLU A 154 -10.07 -13.15 1.91
C GLU A 154 -9.15 -14.28 1.43
N ARG A 155 -8.06 -14.52 2.18
CA ARG A 155 -7.16 -15.66 2.02
C ARG A 155 -6.87 -16.32 3.37
N ARG A 156 -7.26 -17.59 3.54
CA ARG A 156 -6.94 -18.37 4.77
C ARG A 156 -5.47 -18.24 5.14
N ARG A 157 -5.17 -18.08 6.43
CA ARG A 157 -3.80 -18.01 6.97
C ARG A 157 -3.60 -19.11 8.00
N VAL A 158 -2.44 -19.74 7.97
CA VAL A 158 -2.07 -20.80 8.90
C VAL A 158 -0.79 -20.42 9.63
N PHE A 159 -0.77 -20.66 10.93
CA PHE A 159 0.43 -20.49 11.74
C PHE A 159 1.41 -21.63 11.46
N ARG A 160 2.48 -21.32 10.74
CA ARG A 160 3.49 -22.32 10.35
C ARG A 160 4.89 -21.72 10.30
N ARG A 161 5.89 -22.60 10.25
CA ARG A 161 7.28 -22.19 10.06
C ARG A 161 7.53 -21.81 8.61
N ASP A 162 8.23 -20.72 8.44
CA ASP A 162 8.66 -20.14 7.17
C ASP A 162 9.96 -20.79 6.64
N ILE A 163 10.41 -20.39 5.45
CA ILE A 163 11.70 -20.80 4.87
C ILE A 163 12.92 -20.49 5.76
N PHE A 164 12.79 -19.54 6.68
CA PHE A 164 13.81 -19.23 7.69
C PHE A 164 13.53 -19.90 9.04
N GLY A 165 12.63 -20.89 9.12
CA GLY A 165 12.29 -21.61 10.34
C GLY A 165 11.51 -20.81 11.39
N ARG A 166 11.13 -19.56 11.09
CA ARG A 166 10.39 -18.66 11.99
C ARG A 166 8.90 -18.94 11.96
N TRP A 167 8.23 -18.88 13.09
CA TRP A 167 6.77 -19.00 13.18
C TRP A 167 6.09 -17.74 12.66
N ARG A 168 5.26 -17.87 11.63
CA ARG A 168 4.52 -16.75 11.03
C ARG A 168 3.11 -17.19 10.63
N MET A 169 2.20 -16.22 10.59
CA MET A 169 0.90 -16.38 9.94
C MET A 169 1.10 -16.30 8.42
N ILE A 170 1.20 -17.44 7.76
CA ILE A 170 1.44 -17.53 6.33
C ILE A 170 0.11 -17.70 5.59
N ALA A 171 -0.08 -16.91 4.55
CA ALA A 171 -1.21 -17.04 3.65
C ALA A 171 -1.17 -18.37 2.88
N CYS A 172 -2.30 -19.07 2.86
CA CYS A 172 -2.51 -20.26 2.04
C CYS A 172 -2.77 -19.85 0.59
N SER A 173 -2.26 -20.65 -0.34
CA SER A 173 -2.58 -20.61 -1.77
C SER A 173 -3.37 -21.86 -2.15
N GLU A 174 -4.22 -21.73 -3.15
CA GLU A 174 -4.95 -22.86 -3.72
C GLU A 174 -3.99 -23.75 -4.52
N HIS A 175 -4.14 -25.06 -4.38
CA HIS A 175 -3.33 -26.06 -5.06
C HIS A 175 -4.21 -27.20 -5.57
N LEU A 176 -3.93 -27.69 -6.78
CA LEU A 176 -4.65 -28.83 -7.36
C LEU A 176 -4.31 -30.14 -6.63
N ILE A 177 -3.07 -30.28 -6.16
CA ILE A 177 -2.56 -31.48 -5.49
C ILE A 177 -2.32 -31.21 -4.00
N PRO A 178 -2.48 -32.22 -3.14
CA PRO A 178 -2.19 -32.10 -1.72
C PRO A 178 -0.73 -31.72 -1.43
N TYR A 179 -0.52 -31.09 -0.27
CA TYR A 179 0.79 -30.56 0.16
C TYR A 179 1.94 -31.58 0.08
N TRP A 180 1.70 -32.83 0.52
CA TRP A 180 2.74 -33.86 0.56
C TRP A 180 3.12 -34.39 -0.83
N MET A 181 2.26 -34.22 -1.84
CA MET A 181 2.55 -34.58 -3.23
C MET A 181 3.22 -33.44 -3.99
N ASN A 182 3.03 -32.19 -3.54
CA ASN A 182 3.56 -31.01 -4.21
C ASN A 182 5.05 -30.78 -3.91
N SER A 183 5.91 -31.49 -4.63
CA SER A 183 7.37 -31.37 -4.51
C SER A 183 7.86 -29.98 -4.96
N GLU A 184 7.40 -29.48 -6.11
CA GLU A 184 7.79 -28.18 -6.65
C GLU A 184 7.53 -27.03 -5.68
N TRP A 185 6.34 -26.99 -5.06
CA TRP A 185 6.03 -25.96 -4.09
C TRP A 185 6.87 -26.08 -2.81
N ARG A 186 7.10 -27.30 -2.32
CA ARG A 186 7.89 -27.55 -1.12
C ARG A 186 9.36 -27.18 -1.28
N LYS A 187 9.94 -27.31 -2.48
CA LYS A 187 11.33 -26.88 -2.74
C LYS A 187 11.57 -25.43 -2.30
N PHE A 188 10.60 -24.54 -2.53
CA PHE A 188 10.74 -23.11 -2.24
C PHE A 188 10.09 -22.68 -0.93
N ASN A 189 9.11 -23.42 -0.42
CA ASN A 189 8.28 -22.99 0.71
C ASN A 189 8.29 -23.96 1.90
N ALA A 190 9.08 -25.03 1.84
CA ALA A 190 9.26 -25.89 3.01
C ALA A 190 9.88 -25.10 4.17
N PRO A 191 9.51 -25.43 5.42
CA PRO A 191 10.13 -24.84 6.58
C PRO A 191 11.65 -24.99 6.56
N GLY A 192 12.38 -23.89 6.77
CA GLY A 192 13.83 -23.93 6.91
C GLY A 192 14.24 -24.74 8.13
N PHE A 193 15.25 -25.59 7.97
CA PHE A 193 15.84 -26.41 9.03
C PHE A 193 17.37 -26.37 8.95
N GLY A 194 18.04 -26.80 10.03
CA GLY A 194 19.50 -26.89 10.10
C GLY A 194 20.17 -25.81 10.94
N ALA A 195 21.48 -25.99 11.15
CA ALA A 195 22.30 -25.11 12.01
C ALA A 195 22.38 -23.68 11.47
N ASP A 196 22.45 -23.50 10.16
CA ASP A 196 22.53 -22.17 9.53
C ASP A 196 21.30 -21.32 9.82
N VAL A 197 20.11 -21.93 9.75
CA VAL A 197 18.84 -21.28 10.06
C VAL A 197 18.77 -20.88 11.54
N ILE A 198 19.26 -21.75 12.43
CA ILE A 198 19.32 -21.47 13.87
C ILE A 198 20.27 -20.30 14.15
N ASN A 199 21.48 -20.33 13.58
CA ASN A 199 22.49 -19.29 13.73
C ASN A 199 22.00 -17.95 13.16
N PHE A 200 21.34 -17.97 12.00
CA PHE A 200 20.72 -16.81 11.40
C PHE A 200 19.65 -16.21 12.31
N ASN A 201 18.73 -17.03 12.83
CA ASN A 201 17.68 -16.56 13.72
C ASN A 201 18.23 -16.01 15.03
N ARG A 202 19.28 -16.62 15.60
CA ARG A 202 19.98 -16.09 16.77
C ARG A 202 20.51 -14.68 16.51
N ARG A 203 21.28 -14.51 15.44
CA ARG A 203 21.85 -13.21 15.07
C ARG A 203 20.78 -12.18 14.72
N PHE A 204 19.70 -12.60 14.07
CA PHE A 204 18.56 -11.74 13.79
C PHE A 204 17.90 -11.25 15.08
N ASN A 205 17.68 -12.14 16.05
CA ASN A 205 17.11 -11.77 17.35
C ASN A 205 18.02 -10.82 18.11
N GLU A 206 19.34 -11.04 18.12
CA GLU A 206 20.32 -10.10 18.69
C GLU A 206 20.23 -8.72 18.05
N ILE A 207 20.12 -8.64 16.71
CA ILE A 207 19.96 -7.36 16.00
C ILE A 207 18.64 -6.68 16.39
N GLN A 208 17.55 -7.43 16.48
CA GLN A 208 16.24 -6.88 16.85
C GLN A 208 16.23 -6.38 18.31
N LEU A 209 16.87 -7.12 19.23
CA LEU A 209 17.08 -6.70 20.61
C LEU A 209 17.91 -5.43 20.68
N ASN A 210 19.05 -5.38 19.99
CA ASN A 210 19.92 -4.20 19.96
C ASN A 210 19.20 -2.97 19.39
N ARG A 211 18.37 -3.14 18.35
CA ARG A 211 17.52 -2.08 17.81
C ARG A 211 16.48 -1.59 18.83
N ARG A 212 15.78 -2.50 19.50
CA ARG A 212 14.81 -2.17 20.55
C ARG A 212 15.49 -1.42 21.70
N MET A 213 16.61 -1.93 22.20
CA MET A 213 17.38 -1.28 23.27
C MET A 213 17.86 0.11 22.84
N SER A 214 18.37 0.27 21.61
CA SER A 214 18.77 1.58 21.09
C SER A 214 17.59 2.56 21.02
N GLN A 215 16.40 2.11 20.59
CA GLN A 215 15.20 2.93 20.57
C GLN A 215 14.77 3.36 21.98
N LEU A 216 14.76 2.42 22.94
CA LEU A 216 14.45 2.72 24.34
C LEU A 216 15.42 3.75 24.91
N LEU A 217 16.72 3.60 24.69
CA LEU A 217 17.72 4.57 25.14
C LEU A 217 17.51 5.96 24.52
N LYS A 218 17.14 6.03 23.23
CA LYS A 218 16.79 7.31 22.57
C LYS A 218 15.55 7.95 23.17
N GLN A 219 14.51 7.17 23.44
CA GLN A 219 13.29 7.64 24.07
C GLN A 219 13.52 8.08 25.52
N GLN A 220 14.32 7.33 26.30
CA GLN A 220 14.74 7.72 27.65
C GLN A 220 15.51 9.04 27.62
N PHE A 221 16.46 9.18 26.69
CA PHE A 221 17.19 10.42 26.49
C PHE A 221 16.24 11.58 26.16
N TYR A 222 15.28 11.36 25.26
CA TYR A 222 14.28 12.36 24.90
C TYR A 222 13.44 12.80 26.11
N CYS A 223 12.88 11.86 26.87
CA CYS A 223 12.10 12.15 28.08
C CYS A 223 12.94 12.93 29.10
N ARG A 224 14.20 12.54 29.30
CA ARG A 224 15.13 13.25 30.19
C ARG A 224 15.34 14.70 29.74
N GLN A 225 15.58 14.95 28.46
CA GLN A 225 15.75 16.33 27.96
C GLN A 225 14.47 17.15 28.10
N LEU A 226 13.32 16.49 27.94
CA LEU A 226 12.02 17.13 28.04
C LEU A 226 11.73 17.55 29.48
N LEU A 227 11.98 16.67 30.46
CA LEU A 227 11.90 16.99 31.90
C LEU A 227 12.87 18.09 32.32
N LYS A 228 14.07 18.17 31.71
CA LYS A 228 15.01 19.27 31.94
C LYS A 228 14.49 20.61 31.43
N ARG A 229 13.89 20.63 30.24
CA ARG A 229 13.39 21.85 29.62
C ARG A 229 12.07 22.31 30.25
N PHE A 230 11.25 21.36 30.66
CA PHE A 230 9.91 21.57 31.22
C PHE A 230 9.76 20.79 32.53
N PRO A 231 10.22 21.35 33.66
CA PRO A 231 10.22 20.65 34.95
C PRO A 231 8.82 20.37 35.52
N ASN A 232 7.84 21.21 35.16
CA ASN A 232 6.44 21.09 35.59
C ASN A 232 5.57 20.33 34.58
N ILE A 233 6.17 19.50 33.72
CA ILE A 233 5.38 18.70 32.78
C ILE A 233 4.56 17.64 33.51
N ASP A 234 3.36 17.39 32.99
CA ASP A 234 2.52 16.27 33.41
C ASP A 234 3.23 14.93 33.14
N LEU A 235 3.53 14.22 34.23
CA LEU A 235 4.26 12.96 34.19
C LEU A 235 3.37 11.81 33.74
N ASP A 236 2.08 11.86 34.07
CA ASP A 236 1.15 10.79 33.76
C ASP A 236 0.90 10.73 32.26
N HIS A 237 0.67 11.89 31.63
CA HIS A 237 0.60 12.00 30.17
C HIS A 237 1.92 11.58 29.48
N LEU A 238 3.08 11.90 30.05
CA LEU A 238 4.35 11.48 29.46
C LEU A 238 4.53 9.94 29.55
N GLN A 239 4.07 9.32 30.65
CA GLN A 239 4.13 7.88 30.89
C GLN A 239 3.19 7.11 29.97
N GLU A 240 2.00 7.65 29.70
CA GLU A 240 1.06 7.10 28.72
C GLU A 240 1.69 7.07 27.32
N ARG A 241 2.41 8.14 26.94
CA ARG A 241 3.09 8.23 25.65
C ARG A 241 4.29 7.26 25.53
N PHE A 242 4.99 7.00 26.63
CA PHE A 242 6.18 6.15 26.67
C PHE A 242 6.05 5.04 27.74
N PRO A 243 5.26 3.99 27.46
CA PRO A 243 4.91 2.98 28.46
C PRO A 243 6.09 2.09 28.89
N ASP A 244 7.06 1.86 27.99
CA ASP A 244 8.21 0.99 28.23
C ASP A 244 9.30 1.64 29.14
N ILE A 245 9.14 2.90 29.54
CA ILE A 245 10.15 3.70 30.25
C ILE A 245 9.62 4.12 31.60
N ASP A 246 10.41 3.94 32.65
CA ASP A 246 10.08 4.50 33.97
C ASP A 246 10.45 5.99 34.04
N ILE A 247 9.46 6.86 33.87
CA ILE A 247 9.65 8.30 33.81
C ILE A 247 9.87 8.91 35.19
N LYS A 248 9.24 8.33 36.23
CA LYS A 248 9.43 8.77 37.61
C LYS A 248 10.90 8.60 37.98
N HIS A 249 11.45 7.43 37.71
CA HIS A 249 12.87 7.15 37.89
C HIS A 249 13.79 8.13 37.13
N ILE A 250 13.43 8.53 35.91
CA ILE A 250 14.23 9.51 35.13
C ILE A 250 14.15 10.91 35.74
N LYS A 251 12.98 11.32 36.26
CA LYS A 251 12.80 12.63 36.90
C LYS A 251 13.61 12.71 38.19
N ASP A 252 13.51 11.68 39.02
CA ASP A 252 14.17 11.62 40.32
C ASP A 252 15.70 11.63 40.17
N ASN A 253 16.23 10.97 39.13
CA ASN A 253 17.67 10.87 38.86
C ASN A 253 18.18 11.89 37.81
N ASN A 254 17.41 12.92 37.47
CA ASN A 254 17.74 13.84 36.39
C ASN A 254 19.09 14.57 36.61
N ASP A 255 19.38 14.90 37.86
CA ASP A 255 20.62 15.57 38.27
C ASP A 255 21.81 14.61 38.29
N GLU A 256 21.61 13.38 38.79
CA GLU A 256 22.65 12.36 38.83
C GLU A 256 23.14 12.00 37.42
N TYR A 257 22.22 11.77 36.47
CA TYR A 257 22.60 11.54 35.08
C TYR A 257 23.36 12.73 34.48
N THR A 258 23.05 13.96 34.89
CA THR A 258 23.74 15.16 34.41
C THR A 258 25.17 15.20 34.95
N LEU A 259 25.35 14.89 36.24
CA LEU A 259 26.66 14.81 36.89
C LEU A 259 27.52 13.70 36.28
N GLN A 260 26.98 12.49 36.12
CA GLN A 260 27.68 11.37 35.50
C GLN A 260 28.13 11.71 34.06
N ASN A 261 27.27 12.34 33.26
CA ASN A 261 27.65 12.76 31.90
C ASN A 261 28.74 13.85 31.91
N ARG A 262 28.67 14.82 32.83
CA ARG A 262 29.70 15.86 32.97
C ARG A 262 31.04 15.26 33.41
N ILE A 263 31.03 14.36 34.39
CA ILE A 263 32.21 13.64 34.88
C ILE A 263 32.80 12.77 33.77
N SER A 264 31.97 12.01 33.04
CA SER A 264 32.44 11.20 31.91
C SER A 264 33.06 12.06 30.80
N ARG A 265 32.46 13.21 30.47
CA ARG A 265 32.98 14.13 29.45
C ARG A 265 34.25 14.84 29.90
N PHE A 266 34.32 15.24 31.18
CA PHE A 266 35.54 15.75 31.82
C PHE A 266 36.65 14.70 31.76
N ASN A 267 36.36 13.46 32.16
CA ASN A 267 37.34 12.38 32.12
C ASN A 267 37.79 12.04 30.70
N GLN A 268 36.88 12.14 29.73
CA GLN A 268 37.21 12.00 28.32
C GLN A 268 38.19 13.10 27.89
N ILE A 269 37.89 14.38 28.16
CA ILE A 269 38.75 15.50 27.75
C ILE A 269 40.12 15.48 28.46
N PHE A 270 40.16 15.16 29.75
CA PHE A 270 41.35 15.35 30.58
C PHE A 270 42.15 14.06 30.85
N TYR A 271 41.54 12.87 30.79
CA TYR A 271 42.20 11.59 31.10
C TYR A 271 42.36 10.65 29.90
N HIS A 272 42.24 11.15 28.66
CA HIS A 272 42.53 10.35 27.46
C HIS A 272 44.00 9.91 27.28
N LYS A 273 44.91 10.36 28.13
CA LYS A 273 46.36 10.13 27.97
C LYS A 273 46.94 9.28 29.10
N LYS A 274 46.49 8.03 29.24
CA LYS A 274 47.15 7.02 30.11
C LYS A 274 46.77 5.56 29.80
N LYS A 275 46.62 5.22 28.52
CA LYS A 275 46.60 3.83 28.06
C LYS A 275 47.57 3.73 26.89
N ASP A 276 48.86 3.70 27.21
CA ASP A 276 49.99 3.27 26.35
C ASP A 276 51.29 3.45 27.17
N ILE A 277 51.45 2.66 28.24
CA ILE A 277 52.73 2.21 28.83
C ILE A 277 52.47 0.81 29.37
#